data_AF-A0AA97H0S5-F1
#
_entry.id   AF-A0AA97H0S5-F1
#
_cell.length_a   1.000
_cell.length_b   1.000
_cell.length_c   1.000
_cell.angle_alpha   90.00
_cell.angle_beta   90.00
_cell.angle_gamma   90.00
#
_symmetry.space_group_name_H-M   'P 1'
#
loop_
_entity.id
_entity.type
_entity.pdbx_description
1 polymer ?
#
loop_
_entity_poly.entity_id
_entity_poly.type
_entity_poly.pdbx_seq_one_letter_code
_entity_poly.pdbx_strand_id
1 'polypeptide(L)'
;MFGTTDLQLLRQYARIDAAVVFAWEKYLDRYVDAHADRRKYFASIENCHISFARDEKFLFCFLFQSPYLKASSIEDFYRMYARTDVTQDISATLGLSTSDAEKLYTHMMLYTHGIACIIAADAVYFSREIVSAKIQFAYASFLQRIKEGNHATTCS
;
A
#
# COMPACT_ATOMS: atom_id res chain seq x y z
N MET A 1 34.56 -4.36 -7.63
CA MET A 1 33.86 -3.64 -8.70
C MET A 1 33.28 -4.72 -9.61
N PHE A 2 31.99 -5.05 -9.47
CA PHE A 2 31.39 -6.13 -10.26
C PHE A 2 31.33 -5.71 -11.74
N GLY A 3 31.76 -6.60 -12.63
CA GLY A 3 31.76 -6.34 -14.07
C GLY A 3 30.34 -6.24 -14.62
N THR A 4 30.15 -5.52 -15.72
CA THR A 4 28.85 -5.40 -16.42
C THR A 4 28.22 -6.75 -16.79
N THR A 5 29.05 -7.80 -16.92
CA THR A 5 28.64 -9.18 -17.18
C THR A 5 28.00 -9.86 -15.96
N ASP A 6 28.42 -9.55 -14.73
CA ASP A 6 27.84 -10.12 -13.49
C ASP A 6 26.41 -9.59 -13.28
N LEU A 7 26.18 -8.31 -13.57
CA LEU A 7 24.85 -7.69 -13.49
C LEU A 7 23.89 -8.20 -14.58
N GLN A 8 24.40 -8.56 -15.76
CA GLN A 8 23.59 -9.20 -16.80
C GLN A 8 23.27 -10.66 -16.47
N LEU A 9 24.23 -11.41 -15.91
CA LEU A 9 23.99 -12.78 -15.43
C LEU A 9 22.95 -12.78 -14.31
N LEU A 10 23.07 -11.90 -13.31
CA LEU A 10 22.10 -11.77 -12.22
C LEU A 10 20.69 -11.41 -12.72
N ARG A 11 20.58 -10.58 -13.77
CA ARG A 11 19.29 -10.28 -14.43
C ARG A 11 18.72 -11.48 -15.20
N GLN A 12 19.57 -12.36 -15.72
CA GLN A 12 19.17 -13.54 -16.49
C GLN A 12 18.71 -14.70 -15.57
N TYR A 13 19.31 -14.86 -14.40
CA TYR A 13 18.86 -15.80 -13.35
C TYR A 13 17.58 -15.34 -12.62
N ALA A 14 17.15 -14.09 -12.81
CA ALA A 14 16.05 -13.45 -12.09
C ALA A 14 14.69 -13.49 -12.82
N ARG A 15 14.37 -14.58 -13.52
CA ARG A 15 12.98 -14.83 -13.93
C ARG A 15 12.37 -15.83 -12.96
N ILE A 16 11.88 -15.30 -11.84
CA ILE A 16 11.02 -16.08 -10.95
C ILE A 16 9.70 -16.32 -11.67
N ASP A 17 9.23 -17.56 -11.62
CA ASP A 17 7.98 -18.00 -12.23
C ASP A 17 6.82 -17.14 -11.72
N ALA A 18 5.90 -16.78 -12.62
CA ALA A 18 4.67 -16.08 -12.27
C ALA A 18 3.87 -16.83 -11.19
N ALA A 19 3.95 -18.17 -11.16
CA ALA A 19 3.33 -18.99 -10.13
C ALA A 19 3.89 -18.69 -8.72
N VAL A 20 5.17 -18.37 -8.62
CA VAL A 20 5.81 -18.00 -7.34
C VAL A 20 5.37 -16.60 -6.91
N VAL A 21 5.35 -15.63 -7.84
CA VAL A 21 4.82 -14.28 -7.56
C VAL A 21 3.36 -14.37 -7.07
N PHE A 22 2.53 -15.15 -7.75
CA PHE A 22 1.13 -15.35 -7.39
C PHE A 22 0.96 -16.05 -6.03
N ALA A 23 1.80 -17.04 -5.70
CA ALA A 23 1.77 -17.68 -4.40
C ALA A 23 2.10 -16.70 -3.26
N TRP A 24 3.01 -15.77 -3.53
CA TRP A 24 3.41 -14.71 -2.60
C TRP A 24 2.34 -13.62 -2.44
N GLU A 25 1.68 -13.20 -3.52
CA GLU A 25 0.52 -12.30 -3.44
C GLU A 25 -0.61 -12.93 -2.62
N LYS A 26 -0.90 -14.22 -2.83
CA LYS A 26 -1.84 -14.98 -1.99
C LYS A 26 -1.40 -15.10 -0.53
N TYR A 27 -0.11 -15.07 -0.26
CA TYR A 27 0.36 -15.05 1.13
C TYR A 27 0.09 -13.70 1.77
N LEU A 28 0.34 -12.61 1.05
CA LEU A 28 -0.01 -11.25 1.50
C LEU A 28 -1.50 -11.14 1.81
N ASP A 29 -2.39 -11.63 0.94
CA ASP A 29 -3.84 -11.63 1.18
C ASP A 29 -4.20 -12.36 2.47
N ARG A 30 -3.64 -13.55 2.69
CA ARG A 30 -3.84 -14.35 3.90
C ARG A 30 -3.30 -13.65 5.15
N TYR A 31 -2.14 -13.01 5.04
CA TYR A 31 -1.58 -12.22 6.13
C TYR A 31 -2.53 -11.08 6.51
N VAL A 32 -3.04 -10.34 5.52
CA VAL A 32 -4.00 -9.26 5.73
C VAL A 32 -5.28 -9.78 6.36
N ASP A 33 -5.89 -10.84 5.82
CA ASP A 33 -7.14 -11.41 6.33
C ASP A 33 -7.00 -11.95 7.77
N ALA A 34 -5.83 -12.45 8.15
CA ALA A 34 -5.57 -12.96 9.49
C ALA A 34 -5.34 -11.86 10.55
N HIS A 35 -4.90 -10.66 10.14
CA HIS A 35 -4.50 -9.59 11.06
C HIS A 35 -5.42 -8.38 11.02
N ALA A 36 -6.28 -8.24 10.00
CA ALA A 36 -7.15 -7.08 9.86
C ALA A 36 -8.37 -7.14 10.82
N ASP A 37 -8.56 -6.07 11.59
CA ASP A 37 -9.77 -5.86 12.40
C ASP A 37 -10.88 -5.23 11.55
N ARG A 38 -11.94 -6.01 11.28
CA ARG A 38 -13.10 -5.58 10.49
C ARG A 38 -13.90 -4.43 11.13
N ARG A 39 -13.72 -4.14 12.42
CA ARG A 39 -14.37 -2.99 13.09
C ARG A 39 -13.74 -1.65 12.75
N LYS A 40 -12.49 -1.66 12.27
CA LYS A 40 -11.71 -0.47 11.88
C LYS A 40 -10.98 -0.77 10.56
N TYR A 41 -11.75 -1.25 9.58
CA TYR A 41 -11.19 -2.06 8.52
C TYR A 41 -10.14 -1.31 7.69
N PHE A 42 -10.46 -0.10 7.22
CA PHE A 42 -9.51 0.72 6.48
C PHE A 42 -8.18 0.95 7.23
N ALA A 43 -8.24 1.49 8.45
CA ALA A 43 -7.05 1.73 9.26
C ALA A 43 -6.30 0.43 9.60
N SER A 44 -7.01 -0.69 9.73
CA SER A 44 -6.38 -1.98 10.00
C SER A 44 -5.60 -2.50 8.78
N ILE A 45 -6.11 -2.30 7.56
CA ILE A 45 -5.41 -2.68 6.32
C ILE A 45 -4.09 -1.93 6.18
N GLU A 46 -4.09 -0.62 6.44
CA GLU A 46 -2.87 0.20 6.43
C GLU A 46 -1.85 -0.31 7.45
N ASN A 47 -2.30 -0.65 8.66
CA ASN A 47 -1.45 -1.21 9.70
C ASN A 47 -0.91 -2.60 9.34
N CYS A 48 -1.71 -3.45 8.67
CA CYS A 48 -1.25 -4.73 8.15
C CYS A 48 -0.14 -4.54 7.11
N HIS A 49 -0.28 -3.57 6.19
CA HIS A 49 0.76 -3.30 5.19
C HIS A 49 2.10 -2.89 5.81
N ILE A 50 2.06 -2.01 6.83
CA ILE A 50 3.25 -1.62 7.60
C ILE A 50 3.83 -2.81 8.37
N SER A 51 2.98 -3.61 9.01
CA SER A 51 3.43 -4.76 9.81
C SER A 51 4.06 -5.82 8.92
N PHE A 52 3.49 -6.07 7.73
CA PHE A 52 4.05 -6.97 6.72
C PHE A 52 5.46 -6.53 6.27
N ALA A 53 5.70 -5.23 6.11
CA ALA A 53 7.03 -4.71 5.80
C ALA A 53 8.06 -4.96 6.91
N ARG A 54 7.63 -5.08 8.17
CA ARG A 54 8.50 -5.41 9.32
C ARG A 54 8.68 -6.92 9.47
N ASP A 55 7.58 -7.64 9.49
CA ASP A 55 7.51 -9.05 9.84
C ASP A 55 8.03 -9.93 8.69
N GLU A 56 7.70 -9.54 7.46
CA GLU A 56 7.95 -10.31 6.23
C GLU A 56 8.81 -9.50 5.25
N LYS A 57 9.81 -8.78 5.78
CA LYS A 57 10.63 -7.81 5.04
C LYS A 57 11.12 -8.29 3.67
N PHE A 58 11.71 -9.48 3.58
CA PHE A 58 12.26 -9.97 2.31
C PHE A 58 11.16 -10.22 1.28
N LEU A 59 10.00 -10.68 1.73
CA LEU A 59 8.83 -10.89 0.91
C LEU A 59 8.23 -9.55 0.47
N PHE A 60 8.18 -8.56 1.36
CA PHE A 60 7.80 -7.20 1.01
C PHE A 60 8.71 -6.65 -0.09
N CYS A 61 10.04 -6.73 0.08
CA CYS A 61 10.98 -6.27 -0.94
C CYS A 61 10.81 -7.03 -2.26
N PHE A 62 10.56 -8.35 -2.20
CA PHE A 62 10.29 -9.16 -3.38
C PHE A 62 9.02 -8.71 -4.12
N LEU A 63 7.92 -8.43 -3.42
CA LEU A 63 6.66 -8.03 -4.05
C LEU A 63 6.66 -6.58 -4.52
N PHE A 64 7.28 -5.67 -3.76
CA PHE A 64 7.06 -4.23 -3.92
C PHE A 64 8.30 -3.42 -4.30
N GLN A 65 9.50 -3.97 -4.11
CA GLN A 65 10.77 -3.29 -4.40
C GLN A 65 11.62 -4.06 -5.43
N SER A 66 10.96 -4.87 -6.25
CA SER A 66 11.60 -5.67 -7.29
C SER A 66 10.97 -5.39 -8.66
N PRO A 67 11.58 -5.90 -9.75
CA PRO A 67 10.99 -5.81 -11.09
C PRO A 67 9.67 -6.57 -11.28
N TYR A 68 9.17 -7.30 -10.27
CA TYR A 68 7.89 -8.01 -10.33
C TYR A 68 6.70 -7.08 -10.09
N LEU A 69 6.88 -5.95 -9.39
CA LEU A 69 5.89 -4.89 -9.35
C LEU A 69 5.90 -4.11 -10.68
N LYS A 70 4.82 -4.24 -11.46
CA LYS A 70 4.68 -3.55 -12.75
C LYS A 70 3.32 -2.87 -12.89
N ALA A 71 3.17 -1.72 -12.25
CA ALA A 71 2.08 -0.80 -12.54
C ALA A 71 2.55 0.25 -13.56
N SER A 72 1.75 0.53 -14.60
CA SER A 72 2.11 1.57 -15.59
C SER A 72 1.63 2.97 -15.19
N SER A 73 0.77 3.05 -14.17
CA SER A 73 0.21 4.28 -13.62
C SER A 73 -0.20 4.09 -12.15
N ILE A 74 -0.55 5.19 -11.46
CA ILE A 74 -1.14 5.11 -10.10
C ILE A 74 -2.50 4.40 -10.14
N GLU A 75 -3.27 4.59 -11.21
CA GLU A 75 -4.57 3.94 -11.37
C GLU A 75 -4.40 2.43 -11.54
N ASP A 76 -3.38 1.99 -12.30
CA ASP A 76 -3.02 0.58 -12.41
C ASP A 76 -2.63 0.01 -11.04
N PHE A 77 -1.79 0.74 -10.30
CA PHE A 77 -1.38 0.34 -8.96
C PHE A 77 -2.58 0.17 -8.02
N TYR A 78 -3.53 1.11 -8.07
CA TYR A 78 -4.78 1.01 -7.33
C TYR A 78 -5.57 -0.23 -7.75
N ARG A 79 -5.79 -0.47 -9.05
CA ARG A 79 -6.53 -1.66 -9.52
C ARG A 79 -5.87 -2.98 -9.14
N MET A 80 -4.54 -3.01 -9.01
CA MET A 80 -3.79 -4.21 -8.63
C MET A 80 -3.87 -4.52 -7.13
N TYR A 81 -3.82 -3.50 -6.26
CA TYR A 81 -3.59 -3.71 -4.82
C TYR A 81 -4.70 -3.17 -3.92
N ALA A 82 -5.59 -2.31 -4.42
CA ALA A 82 -6.71 -1.84 -3.64
C ALA A 82 -7.75 -2.95 -3.52
N ARG A 83 -8.34 -3.07 -2.34
CA ARG A 83 -9.45 -4.00 -2.12
C ARG A 83 -10.78 -3.27 -2.24
N THR A 84 -11.67 -3.79 -3.08
CA THR A 84 -13.00 -3.20 -3.29
C THR A 84 -13.84 -3.14 -2.00
N ASP A 85 -13.68 -4.12 -1.11
CA ASP A 85 -14.37 -4.15 0.18
C ASP A 85 -13.94 -3.00 1.11
N VAL A 86 -12.68 -2.56 1.03
CA VAL A 86 -12.17 -1.40 1.77
C VAL A 86 -12.72 -0.10 1.21
N THR A 87 -12.79 0.06 -0.12
CA THR A 87 -13.38 1.24 -0.75
C THR A 87 -14.85 1.41 -0.34
N GLN A 88 -15.60 0.31 -0.31
CA GLN A 88 -16.99 0.29 0.13
C GLN A 88 -17.11 0.67 1.62
N ASP A 89 -16.23 0.13 2.47
CA ASP A 89 -16.17 0.47 3.90
C ASP A 89 -15.89 1.96 4.14
N ILE A 90 -14.93 2.54 3.40
CA ILE A 90 -14.61 3.98 3.46
C ILE A 90 -15.81 4.82 3.04
N SER A 91 -16.44 4.49 1.91
CA SER A 91 -17.61 5.21 1.40
C SER A 91 -18.76 5.19 2.41
N ALA A 92 -19.08 4.02 2.95
CA ALA A 92 -20.16 3.86 3.93
C ALA A 92 -19.86 4.57 5.27
N THR A 93 -18.64 4.42 5.80
CA THR A 93 -18.27 4.95 7.11
C THR A 93 -18.13 6.47 7.11
N LEU A 94 -17.67 7.05 6.00
CA LEU A 94 -17.37 8.49 5.91
C LEU A 94 -18.43 9.30 5.16
N GLY A 95 -19.44 8.63 4.60
CA GLY A 95 -20.47 9.27 3.77
C GLY A 95 -19.92 9.88 2.48
N LEU A 96 -18.87 9.26 1.92
CA LEU A 96 -18.20 9.73 0.70
C LEU A 96 -18.80 9.07 -0.54
N SER A 97 -18.76 9.77 -1.67
CA SER A 97 -18.98 9.13 -2.97
C SER A 97 -17.95 8.02 -3.20
N THR A 98 -18.25 7.03 -4.03
CA THR A 98 -17.28 5.98 -4.38
C THR A 98 -15.99 6.59 -4.93
N SER A 99 -16.09 7.57 -5.83
CA SER A 99 -14.91 8.24 -6.39
C SER A 99 -14.05 8.92 -5.33
N ASP A 100 -14.66 9.55 -4.32
CA ASP A 100 -13.91 10.21 -3.25
C ASP A 100 -13.32 9.21 -2.25
N ALA A 101 -14.00 8.08 -2.01
CA ALA A 101 -13.46 6.98 -1.25
C ALA A 101 -12.24 6.35 -1.95
N GLU A 102 -12.29 6.15 -3.27
CA GLU A 102 -11.17 5.69 -4.09
C GLU A 102 -9.99 6.66 -4.05
N LYS A 103 -10.26 7.97 -4.16
CA LYS A 103 -9.22 9.02 -4.04
C LYS A 103 -8.55 8.98 -2.67
N LEU A 104 -9.34 8.93 -1.60
CA LEU A 104 -8.81 8.87 -0.24
C LEU A 104 -7.94 7.61 -0.06
N TYR A 105 -8.46 6.47 -0.50
CA TYR A 105 -7.76 5.20 -0.37
C TYR A 105 -6.45 5.20 -1.18
N THR A 106 -6.48 5.72 -2.41
CA THR A 106 -5.28 5.84 -3.26
C THR A 106 -4.19 6.68 -2.57
N HIS A 107 -4.55 7.86 -2.06
CA HIS A 107 -3.58 8.72 -1.35
C HIS A 107 -2.96 8.01 -0.15
N MET A 108 -3.79 7.34 0.64
CA MET A 108 -3.32 6.62 1.82
C MET A 108 -2.50 5.37 1.48
N MET A 109 -2.85 4.64 0.42
CA MET A 109 -2.04 3.52 -0.08
C MET A 109 -0.63 4.00 -0.44
N LEU A 110 -0.50 5.08 -1.19
CA LEU A 110 0.80 5.63 -1.57
C LEU A 110 1.61 6.10 -0.37
N TYR A 111 0.98 6.81 0.58
CA TYR A 111 1.63 7.29 1.78
C TYR A 111 2.12 6.14 2.67
N THR A 112 1.25 5.17 2.94
CA THR A 112 1.55 3.98 3.75
C THR A 112 2.60 3.12 3.08
N HIS A 113 2.53 2.93 1.77
CA HIS A 113 3.52 2.20 0.99
C HIS A 113 4.91 2.85 1.04
N GLY A 114 4.99 4.18 0.96
CA GLY A 114 6.25 4.92 1.12
C GLY A 114 6.90 4.67 2.48
N ILE A 115 6.13 4.72 3.57
CA ILE A 115 6.62 4.39 4.91
C ILE A 115 7.07 2.93 4.99
N ALA A 116 6.27 1.99 4.47
CA ALA A 116 6.59 0.57 4.42
C ALA A 116 7.90 0.30 3.69
N CYS A 117 8.15 0.98 2.56
CA CYS A 117 9.38 0.88 1.80
C CYS A 117 10.62 1.34 2.59
N ILE A 118 10.50 2.43 3.36
CA ILE A 118 11.60 2.93 4.21
C ILE A 118 11.89 1.94 5.35
N ILE A 119 10.84 1.36 5.94
CA ILE A 119 10.93 0.34 6.98
C ILE A 119 11.61 -0.92 6.43
N ALA A 120 11.11 -1.46 5.31
CA ALA A 120 11.66 -2.67 4.70
C ALA A 120 13.13 -2.49 4.26
N ALA A 121 13.54 -1.27 3.93
CA ALA A 121 14.94 -0.96 3.63
C ALA A 121 15.86 -0.91 4.88
N ASP A 122 15.34 -1.04 6.10
CA ASP A 122 16.04 -0.71 7.36
C ASP A 122 16.68 0.70 7.34
N ALA A 123 16.16 1.60 6.51
CA ALA A 123 16.76 2.91 6.32
C ALA A 123 16.51 3.84 7.53
N VAL A 124 15.36 3.67 8.19
CA VAL A 124 14.97 4.43 9.38
C VAL A 124 14.19 3.52 10.33
N TYR A 125 14.55 3.53 11.61
CA TYR A 125 13.73 2.92 12.64
C TYR A 125 12.55 3.84 12.99
N PHE A 126 11.34 3.40 12.66
CA PHE A 126 10.12 4.02 13.15
C PHE A 126 9.43 3.13 14.18
N SER A 127 9.20 3.67 15.37
CA SER A 127 8.33 3.01 16.35
C SER A 127 6.90 2.91 15.81
N ARG A 128 6.11 1.96 16.35
CA ARG A 128 4.71 1.78 15.94
C ARG A 128 3.89 3.05 16.19
N GLU A 129 4.19 3.76 17.27
CA GLU A 129 3.53 5.02 17.68
C GLU A 129 3.82 6.14 16.69
N ILE A 130 5.08 6.31 16.28
CA ILE A 130 5.47 7.34 15.30
C ILE A 130 4.81 7.08 13.95
N VAL A 131 4.79 5.82 13.50
CA VAL A 131 4.11 5.48 12.23
C VAL A 131 2.61 5.75 12.34
N SER A 132 1.98 5.33 13.43
CA SER A 132 0.54 5.53 13.63
C SER A 132 0.17 7.02 13.62
N ALA A 133 0.93 7.87 14.30
CA ALA A 133 0.71 9.32 14.30
C ALA A 133 0.84 9.92 12.89
N LYS A 134 1.81 9.47 12.10
CA LYS A 134 1.99 9.92 10.71
C LYS A 134 0.83 9.52 9.79
N ILE A 135 0.40 8.27 9.89
CA ILE A 135 -0.74 7.74 9.12
C ILE A 135 -2.02 8.50 9.49
N GLN A 136 -2.29 8.70 10.79
CA GLN A 136 -3.45 9.46 11.25
C GLN A 136 -3.44 10.92 10.76
N PHE A 137 -2.27 11.57 10.81
CA PHE A 137 -2.13 12.93 10.29
C PHE A 137 -2.42 13.00 8.79
N ALA A 138 -1.82 12.11 7.99
CA ALA A 138 -2.05 12.04 6.55
C ALA A 138 -3.51 11.78 6.22
N TYR A 139 -4.13 10.80 6.90
CA TYR A 139 -5.55 10.48 6.76
C TYR A 139 -6.44 11.72 7.00
N ALA A 140 -6.22 12.42 8.12
CA ALA A 140 -6.99 13.61 8.45
C ALA A 140 -6.83 14.71 7.39
N SER A 141 -5.59 14.96 6.94
CA SER A 141 -5.30 15.94 5.90
C SER A 141 -5.95 15.61 4.56
N PHE A 142 -5.86 14.36 4.10
CA PHE A 142 -6.45 13.96 2.82
C PHE A 142 -7.98 13.97 2.87
N LEU A 143 -8.57 13.47 3.96
CA LEU A 143 -10.01 13.50 4.16
C LEU A 143 -10.56 14.93 4.18
N GLN A 144 -9.88 15.83 4.90
CA GLN A 144 -10.25 17.25 4.92
C GLN A 144 -10.24 17.83 3.51
N ARG A 145 -9.16 17.62 2.76
CA ARG A 145 -9.00 18.18 1.41
C ARG A 145 -10.06 17.66 0.43
N ILE A 146 -10.41 16.39 0.51
CA ILE A 146 -11.46 15.77 -0.31
C ILE A 146 -12.82 16.39 0.01
N LYS A 147 -13.15 16.55 1.29
CA LYS A 147 -14.41 17.19 1.70
C LYS A 147 -14.49 18.66 1.27
N GLU A 148 -13.41 19.42 1.39
CA GLU A 148 -13.34 20.81 0.94
C GLU A 148 -13.53 20.96 -0.58
N GLY A 149 -12.95 20.05 -1.37
CA GLY A 149 -13.11 20.04 -2.83
C GLY A 149 -14.58 19.87 -3.28
N ASN A 150 -15.36 19.11 -2.51
CA ASN A 150 -16.79 18.89 -2.77
C ASN A 150 -17.64 20.12 -2.42
N HIS A 151 -17.22 20.94 -1.45
CA HIS A 151 -17.89 22.20 -1.12
C HIS A 151 -17.61 23.30 -2.15
N ALA A 152 -16.45 23.27 -2.82
CA ALA A 152 -16.13 24.25 -3.86
C ALA A 152 -16.90 24.03 -5.18
N THR A 153 -17.32 22.80 -5.48
CA THR A 153 -18.08 22.44 -6.70
C THR A 153 -19.60 22.54 -6.55
N THR A 154 -20.12 22.68 -5.32
CA THR A 154 -21.56 22.86 -5.05
C THR A 154 -21.98 24.33 -4.98
N CYS A 155 -21.03 25.27 -5.00
CA CYS A 155 -21.27 26.72 -4.95
C CYS A 155 -21.07 27.41 -6.32
N SER A 156 -20.96 26.64 -7.40
CA SER A 156 -20.80 27.11 -8.79
C SER A 156 -22.01 26.76 -9.64
#